data_AF-A0A4Y2SXP9-F1
#
_entry.id   AF-A0A4Y2SXP9-F1
#
_cell.length_a   1.000
_cell.length_b   1.000
_cell.length_c   1.000
_cell.angle_alpha   90.00
_cell.angle_beta   90.00
_cell.angle_gamma   90.00
#
_symmetry.space_group_name_H-M   'P 1'
#
loop_
_entity.id
_entity.type
_entity.pdbx_description
1 polymer ?
#
loop_
_entity_poly.entity_id
_entity_poly.type
_entity_poly.pdbx_seq_one_letter_code
_entity_poly.pdbx_strand_id
1 'polypeptide(L)'
;MWKNTRFCNISKASGQAKVLKTFKILVWDECTMAHKKSLEALDMNPRDLRKNEQLLGGSLHLLVGDFRQTLPVIPNSIPADELNACLKTSLLWKFVKRFTLKSNMRVRFFRNETAQHFAHILKQIGESTFSTDSNDEISFTDDFCTQVKTVQELINKIYPGIAENYKNHDWLCERAILAAKHNNTMLCMS
;
A
#
# COMPACT_ATOMS: atom_id res chain seq x y z
N MET A 1 3.34 -6.32 -14.78
CA MET A 1 4.54 -6.44 -15.63
C MET A 1 5.80 -6.45 -14.75
N TRP A 2 6.01 -7.48 -13.93
CA TRP A 2 7.28 -7.74 -13.23
C TRP A 2 7.37 -9.25 -13.05
N LYS A 3 8.22 -9.92 -13.84
CA LYS A 3 8.48 -11.36 -13.68
C LYS A 3 9.43 -11.56 -12.49
N ASN A 4 9.40 -12.77 -11.92
CA ASN A 4 10.09 -13.21 -10.71
C ASN A 4 11.64 -13.27 -10.83
N THR A 5 12.22 -12.46 -11.71
CA THR A 5 13.64 -12.45 -12.12
C THR A 5 14.31 -11.15 -11.70
N ARG A 6 15.56 -11.27 -11.25
CA ARG A 6 16.43 -10.16 -10.87
C ARG A 6 16.78 -9.22 -12.04
N PHE A 7 16.67 -9.69 -13.28
CA PHE A 7 17.00 -8.93 -14.48
C PHE A 7 15.74 -8.48 -15.22
N CYS A 8 15.73 -7.23 -15.68
CA CYS A 8 14.74 -6.76 -16.63
C CYS A 8 15.27 -6.95 -18.05
N ASN A 9 14.46 -7.54 -18.93
CA ASN A 9 14.82 -7.73 -20.32
C ASN A 9 14.62 -6.43 -21.11
N ILE A 10 15.51 -5.46 -20.91
CA ILE A 10 15.47 -4.15 -21.58
C ILE A 10 16.62 -4.08 -22.59
N SER A 11 16.27 -3.96 -23.87
CA SER A 11 17.28 -3.76 -24.92
C SER A 11 18.07 -2.46 -24.68
N LYS A 12 19.40 -2.53 -24.78
CA LYS A 12 20.31 -1.40 -24.53
C LYS A 12 20.09 -0.22 -25.50
N ALA A 13 19.46 -0.47 -26.64
CA ALA A 13 19.11 0.52 -27.66
C ALA A 13 17.69 1.11 -27.52
N SER A 14 16.87 0.56 -26.61
CA SER A 14 15.48 1.00 -26.43
C SER A 14 15.38 2.42 -25.84
N GLY A 15 14.24 3.08 -26.08
CA GLY A 15 13.92 4.37 -25.45
C GLY A 15 13.91 4.28 -23.92
N GLN A 16 13.42 3.17 -23.36
CA GLN A 16 13.47 2.90 -21.92
C GLN A 16 14.90 2.84 -21.40
N ALA A 17 15.83 2.19 -22.11
CA ALA A 17 17.24 2.16 -21.73
C ALA A 17 17.87 3.55 -21.75
N LYS A 18 17.48 4.43 -22.68
CA LYS A 18 17.95 5.83 -22.68
C LYS A 18 17.51 6.57 -21.42
N VAL A 19 16.24 6.45 -21.03
CA VAL A 19 15.73 7.05 -19.77
C VAL A 19 16.46 6.48 -18.57
N LEU A 20 16.64 5.15 -18.51
CA LEU A 20 17.35 4.47 -17.43
C LEU A 20 18.83 4.88 -17.32
N LYS A 21 19.46 5.29 -18.42
CA LYS A 21 20.83 5.82 -18.44
C LYS A 21 20.91 7.26 -17.91
N THR A 22 19.89 8.09 -18.12
CA THR A 22 19.98 9.53 -17.86
C THR A 22 19.37 9.96 -16.52
N PHE A 23 18.39 9.23 -15.98
CA PHE A 23 17.70 9.68 -14.76
C PHE A 23 18.65 9.86 -13.57
N LYS A 24 18.40 10.88 -12.76
CA LYS A 24 19.20 11.13 -11.54
C LYS A 24 18.45 10.72 -10.28
N ILE A 25 17.13 10.81 -10.33
CA ILE A 25 16.23 10.49 -9.22
C ILE A 25 15.11 9.58 -9.72
N LEU A 26 14.79 8.55 -8.95
CA LEU A 26 13.62 7.71 -9.12
C LEU A 26 12.75 7.83 -7.88
N VAL A 27 11.49 8.20 -8.06
CA VAL A 27 10.50 8.24 -6.97
C VAL A 27 9.57 7.06 -7.15
N TRP A 28 9.46 6.22 -6.12
CA TRP A 28 8.61 5.05 -6.12
C TRP A 28 7.58 5.18 -5.01
N ASP A 29 6.35 5.50 -5.41
CA ASP A 29 5.20 5.53 -4.51
C ASP A 29 4.58 4.14 -4.31
N GLU A 30 4.02 3.92 -3.12
CA GLU A 30 3.47 2.64 -2.66
C GLU A 30 4.43 1.44 -2.84
N CYS A 31 5.71 1.63 -2.52
CA CYS A 31 6.73 0.61 -2.71
C CYS A 31 6.54 -0.63 -1.79
N THR A 32 5.76 -0.51 -0.73
CA THR A 32 5.59 -1.53 0.33
C THR A 32 4.91 -2.80 -0.17
N MET A 33 4.06 -2.68 -1.19
CA MET A 33 3.40 -3.82 -1.86
C MET A 33 4.31 -4.52 -2.88
N ALA A 34 5.52 -4.00 -3.13
CA ALA A 34 6.42 -4.55 -4.13
C ALA A 34 7.29 -5.68 -3.58
N HIS A 35 7.51 -6.67 -4.43
CA HIS A 35 8.47 -7.74 -4.16
C HIS A 35 9.90 -7.21 -4.17
N LYS A 36 10.75 -7.65 -3.23
CA LYS A 36 12.15 -7.20 -3.07
C LYS A 36 13.01 -7.31 -4.33
N LYS A 37 12.73 -8.33 -5.15
CA LYS A 37 13.36 -8.54 -6.46
C LYS A 37 13.21 -7.33 -7.39
N SER A 38 12.13 -6.56 -7.27
CA SER A 38 11.95 -5.33 -8.02
C SER A 38 12.94 -4.25 -7.58
N LEU A 39 13.17 -4.11 -6.27
CA LEU A 39 14.21 -3.21 -5.74
C LEU A 39 15.62 -3.67 -6.18
N GLU A 40 15.88 -4.98 -6.15
CA GLU A 40 17.15 -5.55 -6.64
C GLU A 40 17.35 -5.30 -8.14
N ALA A 41 16.31 -5.44 -8.96
CA ALA A 41 16.35 -5.13 -10.38
C ALA A 41 16.58 -3.63 -10.61
N LEU A 42 15.99 -2.75 -9.80
CA LEU A 42 16.23 -1.32 -9.83
C LEU A 42 17.66 -0.92 -9.44
N ASP A 43 18.39 -1.77 -8.72
CA ASP A 43 19.82 -1.60 -8.49
C ASP A 43 20.65 -2.11 -9.67
N MET A 44 20.39 -3.34 -10.13
CA MET A 44 21.24 -3.96 -11.15
C MET A 44 21.06 -3.35 -12.55
N ASN A 45 19.84 -2.99 -12.95
CA ASN A 45 19.61 -2.48 -14.31
C ASN A 45 20.33 -1.14 -14.57
N PRO A 46 20.25 -0.12 -13.69
CA PRO A 46 21.00 1.12 -13.89
C PRO A 46 22.51 0.89 -13.86
N ARG A 47 23.03 -0.03 -13.02
CA ARG A 47 24.45 -0.37 -13.00
C ARG A 47 24.93 -0.91 -14.35
N ASP A 48 24.27 -1.92 -14.91
CA ASP A 48 24.63 -2.49 -16.23
C ASP A 48 24.45 -1.46 -17.35
N LEU A 49 23.32 -0.74 -17.37
CA LEU A 49 23.03 0.21 -18.46
C LEU A 49 23.99 1.40 -18.47
N ARG A 50 24.44 1.87 -17.30
CA ARG A 50 25.34 3.01 -17.16
C ARG A 50 26.82 2.62 -17.09
N LYS A 51 27.12 1.32 -16.95
CA LYS A 51 28.45 0.81 -16.63
C LYS A 51 29.03 1.48 -15.37
N ASN A 52 28.20 1.61 -14.35
CA ASN A 52 28.56 2.23 -13.07
C ASN A 52 28.26 1.27 -11.92
N GLU A 53 29.30 0.80 -11.24
CA GLU A 53 29.18 -0.17 -10.14
C GLU A 53 28.69 0.45 -8.81
N GLN A 54 28.51 1.76 -8.76
CA GLN A 54 27.91 2.42 -7.58
C GLN A 54 26.49 1.92 -7.34
N LEU A 55 26.07 1.95 -6.07
CA LEU A 55 24.72 1.63 -5.64
C LEU A 55 23.68 2.38 -6.51
N LEU A 56 22.68 1.65 -7.00
CA LEU A 56 21.61 2.12 -7.87
C LEU A 56 22.12 2.80 -9.16
N GLY A 57 23.31 2.44 -9.65
CA GLY A 57 23.95 3.06 -10.81
C GLY A 57 24.25 4.55 -10.61
N GLY A 58 24.51 4.96 -9.36
CA GLY A 58 24.79 6.35 -8.97
C GLY A 58 23.56 7.27 -9.00
N SER A 59 22.35 6.71 -8.89
CA SER A 59 21.10 7.49 -8.80
C SER A 59 20.50 7.47 -7.40
N LEU A 60 19.71 8.51 -7.09
CA LEU A 60 18.95 8.58 -5.85
C LEU A 60 17.58 7.93 -6.04
N HIS A 61 17.22 6.99 -5.16
CA HIS A 61 15.90 6.36 -5.18
C HIS A 61 15.14 6.77 -3.91
N LEU A 62 14.04 7.47 -4.09
CA LEU A 62 13.12 7.85 -3.03
C LEU A 62 11.99 6.83 -2.99
N LEU A 63 12.01 5.98 -1.97
CA LEU A 63 10.96 5.00 -1.70
C LEU A 63 9.92 5.63 -0.78
N VAL A 64 8.67 5.63 -1.21
CA VAL A 64 7.52 6.17 -0.48
C VAL A 64 6.51 5.04 -0.30
N GLY A 65 5.92 4.97 0.88
CA GLY A 65 4.88 3.99 1.22
C GLY A 65 4.73 3.81 2.71
N ASP A 66 3.67 3.12 3.10
CA ASP A 66 3.36 2.84 4.51
C ASP A 66 3.48 1.33 4.78
N PHE A 67 4.48 0.94 5.58
CA PHE A 67 4.73 -0.47 5.92
C PHE A 67 3.70 -1.07 6.88
N ARG A 68 2.73 -0.26 7.34
CA ARG A 68 1.55 -0.72 8.08
C ARG A 68 0.41 -1.14 7.14
N GLN A 69 0.56 -0.94 5.83
CA GLN A 69 -0.35 -1.47 4.82
C GLN A 69 -0.07 -2.96 4.55
N THR A 70 -0.79 -3.53 3.59
CA THR A 70 -0.71 -4.93 3.17
C THR A 70 0.68 -5.32 2.66
N LEU A 71 1.12 -6.53 3.02
CA LEU A 71 2.33 -7.15 2.50
C LEU A 71 2.23 -7.41 0.97
N PRO A 72 3.35 -7.63 0.27
CA PRO A 72 3.33 -8.05 -1.12
C PRO A 72 2.51 -9.33 -1.30
N VAL A 73 1.51 -9.29 -2.19
CA VAL A 73 0.66 -10.45 -2.47
C VAL A 73 1.42 -11.45 -3.34
N ILE A 74 1.61 -12.67 -2.85
CA ILE A 74 2.17 -13.78 -3.61
C ILE A 74 1.10 -14.88 -3.73
N PRO A 75 0.68 -15.26 -4.94
CA PRO A 75 -0.30 -16.34 -5.10
C PRO A 75 0.25 -17.67 -4.58
N ASN A 76 -0.56 -18.40 -3.80
CA ASN A 76 -0.24 -19.72 -3.24
C ASN A 76 1.02 -19.76 -2.35
N SER A 77 1.33 -18.67 -1.65
CA SER A 77 2.45 -18.59 -0.71
C SER A 77 2.07 -18.97 0.72
N ILE A 78 3.09 -19.30 1.51
CA ILE A 78 2.98 -19.31 2.97
C ILE A 78 3.42 -17.96 3.56
N PRO A 79 3.04 -17.61 4.81
CA PRO A 79 3.42 -16.32 5.41
C PRO A 79 4.92 -16.02 5.40
N ALA A 80 5.77 -17.06 5.51
CA ALA A 80 7.22 -16.91 5.42
C ALA A 80 7.68 -16.38 4.04
N ASP A 81 7.02 -16.79 2.96
CA ASP A 81 7.35 -16.32 1.60
C ASP A 81 6.96 -14.86 1.42
N GLU A 82 5.81 -14.44 1.96
CA GLU A 82 5.36 -13.03 1.94
C GLU A 82 6.34 -12.13 2.69
N LEU A 83 6.78 -12.55 3.89
CA LEU A 83 7.81 -11.85 4.65
C LEU A 83 9.12 -11.78 3.86
N ASN A 84 9.52 -12.88 3.23
CA ASN A 84 10.72 -12.94 2.40
C ASN A 84 10.60 -12.10 1.11
N ALA A 85 9.40 -11.80 0.64
CA ALA A 85 9.19 -10.89 -0.48
C ALA A 85 9.25 -9.42 -0.08
N CYS A 86 9.09 -9.07 1.19
CA CYS A 86 9.13 -7.68 1.66
C CYS A 86 10.46 -7.00 1.31
N LEU A 87 10.39 -5.72 0.94
CA LEU A 87 11.57 -4.87 0.69
C LEU A 87 12.59 -4.90 1.83
N LYS A 88 12.10 -4.99 3.07
CA LYS A 88 12.92 -5.06 4.31
C LYS A 88 13.88 -6.24 4.34
N THR A 89 13.61 -7.31 3.60
CA THR A 89 14.47 -8.51 3.54
C THR A 89 15.45 -8.47 2.36
N SER A 90 15.47 -7.39 1.58
CA SER A 90 16.48 -7.19 0.55
C SER A 90 17.84 -6.85 1.19
N LEU A 91 18.93 -7.33 0.57
CA LEU A 91 20.29 -6.92 0.94
C LEU A 91 20.53 -5.41 0.76
N LEU A 92 19.74 -4.75 -0.09
CA LEU A 92 19.81 -3.32 -0.33
C LEU A 92 19.21 -2.51 0.81
N TRP A 93 18.36 -3.12 1.64
CA TRP A 93 17.64 -2.43 2.71
C TRP A 93 18.58 -1.78 3.73
N LYS A 94 19.76 -2.36 3.96
CA LYS A 94 20.79 -1.80 4.86
C LYS A 94 21.33 -0.43 4.42
N PHE A 95 21.16 -0.07 3.15
CA PHE A 95 21.57 1.22 2.61
C PHE A 95 20.44 2.26 2.60
N VAL A 96 19.21 1.86 2.97
CA VAL A 96 18.05 2.74 2.97
C VAL A 96 18.09 3.64 4.20
N LYS A 97 18.15 4.95 3.97
CA LYS A 97 17.95 5.95 5.03
C LYS A 97 16.45 6.18 5.22
N ARG A 98 15.96 5.98 6.45
CA ARG A 98 14.53 6.10 6.78
C ARG A 98 14.19 7.49 7.27
N PHE A 99 13.10 8.04 6.76
CA PHE A 99 12.46 9.25 7.24
C PHE A 99 10.98 8.95 7.49
N THR A 100 10.46 9.42 8.62
CA THR A 100 9.07 9.17 9.02
C THR A 100 8.30 10.47 9.05
N LEU A 101 7.21 10.55 8.28
CA LEU A 101 6.26 11.64 8.37
C LEU A 101 5.33 11.40 9.55
N LYS A 102 5.29 12.35 10.50
CA LYS A 102 4.50 12.23 11.74
C LYS A 102 3.13 12.91 11.66
N SER A 103 2.98 13.87 10.76
CA SER A 103 1.77 14.69 10.66
C SER A 103 0.87 14.20 9.55
N ASN A 104 -0.34 13.76 9.91
CA ASN A 104 -1.40 13.48 8.94
C ASN A 104 -2.00 14.82 8.45
N MET A 105 -1.54 15.27 7.28
CA MET A 105 -1.99 16.54 6.72
C MET A 105 -3.47 16.51 6.32
N ARG A 106 -4.02 15.35 5.93
CA ARG A 106 -5.45 15.20 5.58
C ARG A 106 -6.31 15.60 6.78
N VAL A 107 -6.07 15.00 7.94
CA VAL A 107 -6.79 15.34 9.18
C VAL A 107 -6.60 16.82 9.56
N ARG A 108 -5.37 17.33 9.43
CA ARG A 108 -5.03 18.71 9.82
C ARG A 108 -5.80 19.76 9.01
N PHE A 109 -6.05 19.52 7.72
CA PHE A 109 -6.76 20.47 6.86
C PHE A 109 -8.28 20.36 6.97
N PHE A 110 -8.83 19.16 7.17
CA PHE A 110 -10.28 18.94 7.17
C PHE A 110 -10.99 19.31 8.49
N ARG A 111 -10.26 19.63 9.58
CA ARG A 111 -10.79 20.06 10.90
C ARG A 111 -12.06 19.32 11.36
N ASN A 112 -12.15 18.04 11.04
CA ASN A 112 -13.28 17.20 11.36
C ASN A 112 -12.86 16.29 12.51
N GLU A 113 -13.49 16.47 13.68
CA GLU A 113 -13.17 15.72 14.90
C GLU A 113 -13.36 14.21 14.70
N THR A 114 -14.40 13.79 13.99
CA THR A 114 -14.65 12.38 13.64
C THR A 114 -13.53 11.82 12.77
N ALA A 115 -13.09 12.57 11.74
CA ALA A 115 -11.99 12.14 10.88
C ALA A 115 -10.65 12.08 11.64
N GLN A 116 -10.44 12.97 12.61
CA GLN A 116 -9.28 12.96 13.48
C GLN A 116 -9.28 11.75 14.42
N HIS A 117 -10.43 11.46 15.03
CA HIS A 117 -10.61 10.29 15.89
C HIS A 117 -10.38 8.99 15.11
N PHE A 118 -11.01 8.85 13.95
CA PHE A 118 -10.83 7.69 13.07
C PHE A 118 -9.37 7.48 12.66
N ALA A 119 -8.68 8.56 12.23
CA ALA A 119 -7.26 8.48 11.89
C ALA A 119 -6.35 8.13 13.07
N HIS A 120 -6.73 8.53 14.29
CA HIS A 120 -6.02 8.14 15.52
C HIS A 120 -6.15 6.63 15.77
N ILE A 121 -7.37 6.09 15.65
CA ILE A 121 -7.60 4.65 15.82
C ILE A 121 -6.84 3.86 14.75
N LEU A 122 -6.93 4.24 13.47
CA LEU A 122 -6.17 3.57 12.40
C LEU A 122 -4.66 3.57 12.66
N LYS A 123 -4.14 4.66 13.23
CA LYS A 123 -2.73 4.73 13.63
C LYS A 123 -2.41 3.73 14.74
N GLN A 124 -3.24 3.63 15.77
CA GLN A 124 -3.04 2.69 16.88
C GLN A 124 -3.08 1.23 16.39
N ILE A 125 -4.00 0.92 15.49
CA ILE A 125 -4.10 -0.41 14.84
C ILE A 125 -2.81 -0.72 14.08
N GLY A 126 -2.35 0.21 13.23
CA GLY A 126 -1.12 0.01 12.45
C GLY A 126 0.17 -0.02 13.29
N GLU A 127 0.15 0.48 14.52
CA GLU A 127 1.28 0.42 15.47
C GLU A 127 1.13 -0.74 16.47
N SER A 128 0.08 -1.57 16.36
CA SER A 128 -0.25 -2.67 17.27
C SER A 128 -0.38 -2.21 18.74
N THR A 129 -0.90 -1.00 18.95
CA THR A 129 -1.16 -0.41 20.28
C THR A 129 -2.63 -0.33 20.62
N PHE A 130 -3.50 -0.69 19.67
CA PHE A 130 -4.94 -0.81 19.91
C PHE A 130 -5.22 -2.07 20.72
N SER A 131 -6.16 -2.00 21.67
CA SER A 131 -6.51 -3.13 22.53
C SER A 131 -7.07 -4.29 21.72
N THR A 132 -6.49 -5.46 21.88
CA THR A 132 -7.00 -6.73 21.35
C THR A 132 -7.64 -7.55 22.46
N ASP A 133 -8.54 -8.46 22.08
CA ASP A 133 -9.10 -9.44 23.00
C ASP A 133 -8.15 -10.63 23.25
N SER A 134 -8.63 -11.66 23.96
CA SER A 134 -7.85 -12.86 24.24
C SER A 134 -7.45 -13.69 23.01
N ASN A 135 -8.03 -13.40 21.85
CA ASN A 135 -7.76 -14.08 20.57
C ASN A 135 -6.87 -13.23 19.64
N ASP A 136 -6.29 -12.13 20.13
CA ASP A 136 -5.57 -11.14 19.33
C ASP A 136 -6.44 -10.44 18.26
N GLU A 137 -7.77 -10.44 18.44
CA GLU A 137 -8.70 -9.78 17.52
C GLU A 137 -9.04 -8.35 17.99
N ILE A 138 -9.29 -7.48 17.02
CA ILE A 138 -9.70 -6.09 17.27
C ILE A 138 -11.23 -6.05 17.35
N SER A 139 -11.74 -5.66 18.51
CA SER A 139 -13.17 -5.39 18.67
C SER A 139 -13.54 -4.02 18.09
N PHE A 140 -14.48 -4.00 17.14
CA PHE A 140 -15.00 -2.75 16.61
C PHE A 140 -16.05 -2.17 17.55
N THR A 141 -15.74 -1.03 18.19
CA THR A 141 -16.69 -0.28 19.01
C THR A 141 -17.56 0.64 18.15
N ASP A 142 -18.70 1.08 18.69
CA ASP A 142 -19.62 2.01 18.00
C ASP A 142 -18.94 3.35 17.64
N ASP A 143 -17.87 3.71 18.36
CA ASP A 143 -17.04 4.90 18.10
C ASP A 143 -16.16 4.75 16.84
N PHE A 144 -15.96 3.52 16.36
CA PHE A 144 -15.10 3.21 15.22
C PHE A 144 -15.89 2.87 13.96
N CYS A 145 -16.95 2.07 14.07
CA CYS A 145 -17.80 1.72 12.94
C CYS A 145 -19.25 1.58 13.37
N THR A 146 -20.18 1.79 12.44
CA THR A 146 -21.55 1.36 12.70
C THR A 146 -21.72 -0.09 12.31
N GLN A 147 -22.04 -0.93 13.29
CA GLN A 147 -22.43 -2.31 13.05
C GLN A 147 -23.84 -2.37 12.45
N VAL A 148 -24.01 -3.22 11.44
CA VAL A 148 -25.30 -3.50 10.79
C VAL A 148 -25.54 -4.99 10.82
N LYS A 149 -26.80 -5.40 10.97
CA LYS A 149 -27.14 -6.82 11.17
C LYS A 149 -27.38 -7.56 9.87
N THR A 150 -27.68 -6.83 8.79
CA THR A 150 -28.03 -7.42 7.49
C THR A 150 -27.31 -6.73 6.35
N VAL A 151 -27.09 -7.46 5.26
CA VAL A 151 -26.53 -6.92 4.02
C VAL A 151 -27.43 -5.82 3.45
N GLN A 152 -28.75 -5.97 3.56
CA GLN A 152 -29.70 -4.98 3.07
C GLN A 152 -29.57 -3.65 3.84
N GLU A 153 -29.40 -3.72 5.16
CA GLU A 153 -29.15 -2.54 5.99
C GLU A 153 -27.84 -1.85 5.61
N LEU A 154 -26.77 -2.62 5.36
CA LEU A 154 -25.51 -2.07 4.86
C LEU A 154 -25.68 -1.34 3.52
N ILE A 155 -26.35 -1.99 2.55
CA ILE A 155 -26.59 -1.40 1.23
C ILE A 155 -27.42 -0.13 1.37
N ASN A 156 -28.50 -0.14 2.13
CA ASN A 156 -29.36 1.03 2.32
C ASN A 156 -28.62 2.17 3.02
N LYS A 157 -27.67 1.85 3.91
CA LYS A 157 -26.89 2.84 4.63
C LYS A 157 -25.82 3.52 3.76
N ILE A 158 -25.15 2.76 2.89
CA ILE A 158 -24.07 3.28 2.04
C ILE A 158 -24.62 3.83 0.72
N TYR A 159 -25.60 3.14 0.13
CA TYR A 159 -26.23 3.49 -1.13
C TYR A 159 -27.75 3.73 -0.94
N PRO A 160 -28.15 4.80 -0.23
CA PRO A 160 -29.56 5.14 -0.06
C PRO A 160 -30.18 5.49 -1.42
N GLY A 161 -31.27 4.82 -1.80
CA GLY A 161 -31.92 5.07 -3.09
C GLY A 161 -31.06 4.69 -4.29
N ILE A 162 -30.36 3.54 -4.21
CA ILE A 162 -29.52 3.05 -5.32
C ILE A 162 -30.33 2.82 -6.60
N ALA A 163 -31.60 2.43 -6.48
CA ALA A 163 -32.48 2.19 -7.63
C ALA A 163 -32.69 3.47 -8.48
N GLU A 164 -32.67 4.63 -7.84
CA GLU A 164 -32.80 5.93 -8.48
C GLU A 164 -31.45 6.50 -8.94
N ASN A 165 -30.38 6.21 -8.18
CA ASN A 165 -29.07 6.87 -8.36
C ASN A 165 -28.02 6.02 -9.10
N TYR A 166 -28.31 4.77 -9.49
CA TYR A 166 -27.32 3.87 -10.12
C TYR A 166 -26.70 4.38 -11.44
N LYS A 167 -27.29 5.40 -12.07
CA LYS A 167 -26.74 6.05 -13.27
C LYS A 167 -25.89 7.29 -12.96
N ASN A 168 -25.92 7.79 -11.72
CA ASN A 168 -25.18 8.96 -11.31
C ASN A 168 -23.76 8.55 -10.91
N HIS A 169 -22.81 8.72 -11.83
CA HIS A 169 -21.41 8.35 -11.61
C HIS A 169 -20.74 9.14 -10.47
N ASP A 170 -21.08 10.42 -10.31
CA ASP A 170 -20.53 11.26 -9.24
C ASP A 170 -21.04 10.79 -7.87
N TRP A 171 -22.32 10.41 -7.78
CA TRP A 171 -22.89 9.85 -6.56
C TRP A 171 -22.29 8.49 -6.20
N LEU A 172 -22.01 7.64 -7.19
CA LEU A 172 -21.43 6.32 -6.97
C LEU A 172 -19.96 6.38 -6.55
N CYS A 173 -19.17 7.32 -7.07
CA CYS A 173 -17.72 7.35 -6.85
C CYS A 173 -17.32 7.78 -5.43
N GLU A 174 -18.24 8.42 -4.70
CA GLU A 174 -18.07 8.81 -3.29
C GLU A 174 -18.27 7.66 -2.30
N ARG A 175 -18.68 6.47 -2.76
CA ARG A 175 -19.13 5.36 -1.91
C ARG A 175 -18.43 4.06 -2.28
N ALA A 176 -18.11 3.24 -1.29
CA ALA A 176 -17.51 1.93 -1.51
C ALA A 176 -17.92 0.93 -0.42
N ILE A 177 -18.10 -0.34 -0.81
CA ILE A 177 -18.20 -1.47 0.11
C ILE A 177 -16.99 -2.35 -0.16
N LEU A 178 -16.17 -2.61 0.86
CA LEU A 178 -15.03 -3.50 0.77
C LEU A 178 -15.38 -4.83 1.44
N ALA A 179 -15.01 -5.94 0.81
CA ALA A 179 -15.22 -7.27 1.36
C ALA A 179 -13.96 -8.11 1.18
N ALA A 180 -13.59 -8.87 2.21
CA ALA A 180 -12.55 -9.88 2.08
C ALA A 180 -13.03 -10.99 1.14
N LYS A 181 -12.17 -11.40 0.20
CA LYS A 181 -12.49 -12.43 -0.81
C LYS A 181 -12.73 -13.82 -0.21
N HIS A 182 -12.20 -14.08 0.99
CA HIS A 182 -12.36 -15.33 1.72
C HIS A 182 -12.89 -15.03 3.12
N ASN A 183 -14.13 -15.45 3.35
CA ASN A 183 -14.94 -15.36 4.58
C ASN A 183 -15.40 -13.95 5.00
N ASN A 184 -16.72 -13.74 4.85
CA ASN A 184 -17.70 -12.89 5.55
C ASN A 184 -17.34 -11.57 6.27
N THR A 185 -16.14 -11.02 6.16
CA THR A 185 -15.79 -9.74 6.77
C THR A 185 -15.92 -8.64 5.71
N MET A 186 -17.02 -7.88 5.79
CA MET A 186 -17.21 -6.65 5.04
C MET A 186 -16.71 -5.48 5.88
N LEU A 187 -15.77 -4.72 5.34
CA LEU A 187 -15.28 -3.48 5.94
C LEU A 187 -15.93 -2.30 5.19
N CYS A 188 -16.50 -1.39 5.96
CA CYS A 188 -17.13 -0.19 5.45
C CYS A 188 -16.12 0.96 5.43
N MET A 189 -16.03 1.69 4.31
CA MET A 189 -15.41 3.02 4.29
C MET A 189 -16.46 4.01 3.77
N SER A 190 -16.84 4.97 4.62
CA SER A 190 -17.59 6.18 4.25
C SER A 190 -16.64 7.35 4.08
#